data_AF-A0A240AIV9-F1
#
_entry.id   AF-A0A240AIV9-F1
#
_cell.length_a   1.000
_cell.length_b   1.000
_cell.length_c   1.000
_cell.angle_alpha   90.00
_cell.angle_beta   90.00
_cell.angle_gamma   90.00
#
_symmetry.space_group_name_H-M   'P 1'
#
loop_
_entity.id
_entity.type
_entity.pdbx_description
1 polymer ?
#
loop_
_entity_poly.entity_id
_entity_poly.type
_entity_poly.pdbx_seq_one_letter_code
_entity_poly.pdbx_strand_id
1 'polypeptide(L)'
;MVEIINKPINDLFYNLVSDSRKNIRLCAPYVKQDIVNNIYVNRRKNVKIDCISNFSIPNFYKRSSDIEAFKTVIGWEDKVYNCQILHAKLYIFDDKYSIITSSNLTPSGFKKNLEYGVLINDTYLVNKTLTDFKTICDDKNTGKINSQKVIHIEKILKNLPIYKDIDFKNYNKHTEVDDILDVDIELIKRSLNSWKRTTFEVVDIIEKNEFSLDDIYVCEEIFSKRYPNNNTIKASIRRNLQELRDLGLIKFLGNGNYKKLWSSQK
;
A
#
# COMPACT_ATOMS: atom_id res chain seq x y z
N MET A 1 -25.80 -9.31 15.01
CA MET A 1 -26.60 -9.36 13.75
C MET A 1 -25.69 -9.09 12.55
N VAL A 2 -26.06 -9.62 11.39
CA VAL A 2 -25.37 -9.42 10.11
C VAL A 2 -26.40 -8.97 9.08
N GLU A 3 -26.11 -7.88 8.38
CA GLU A 3 -26.99 -7.29 7.37
C GLU A 3 -26.25 -7.20 6.03
N ILE A 4 -26.95 -7.46 4.94
CA ILE A 4 -26.38 -7.38 3.58
C ILE A 4 -26.26 -5.92 3.16
N ILE A 5 -25.12 -5.57 2.56
CA ILE A 5 -24.89 -4.30 1.87
C ILE A 5 -24.86 -4.60 0.36
N ASN A 6 -25.94 -4.25 -0.33
CA ASN A 6 -26.09 -4.40 -1.78
C ASN A 6 -26.49 -3.07 -2.47
N LYS A 7 -26.29 -1.97 -1.75
CA LYS A 7 -26.52 -0.58 -2.17
C LYS A 7 -25.23 0.22 -1.94
N PRO A 8 -25.08 1.40 -2.56
CA PRO A 8 -23.94 2.30 -2.30
C PRO A 8 -23.69 2.48 -0.81
N ILE A 9 -22.46 2.21 -0.37
CA ILE A 9 -22.11 2.16 1.05
C ILE A 9 -21.93 3.55 1.69
N ASN A 10 -21.89 4.60 0.86
CA ASN A 10 -21.56 5.98 1.23
C ASN A 10 -22.23 6.45 2.53
N ASP A 11 -23.56 6.40 2.59
CA ASP A 11 -24.31 6.98 3.70
C ASP A 11 -24.15 6.15 4.98
N LEU A 12 -24.23 4.82 4.85
CA LEU A 12 -23.98 3.90 5.96
C LEU A 12 -22.59 4.13 6.55
N PHE A 13 -21.56 4.20 5.70
CA PHE A 13 -20.18 4.40 6.13
C PHE A 13 -20.01 5.73 6.88
N TYR A 14 -20.48 6.85 6.32
CA TYR A 14 -20.30 8.16 6.96
C TYR A 14 -21.15 8.35 8.21
N ASN A 15 -22.31 7.70 8.31
CA ASN A 15 -23.06 7.64 9.57
C ASN A 15 -22.27 6.92 10.66
N LEU A 16 -21.61 5.79 10.35
CA LEU A 16 -20.76 5.09 11.31
C LEU A 16 -19.51 5.92 11.68
N VAL A 17 -18.94 6.68 10.73
CA VAL A 17 -17.85 7.63 11.01
C VAL A 17 -18.29 8.71 12.01
N SER A 18 -19.45 9.34 11.80
CA SER A 18 -19.95 10.42 12.66
C SER A 18 -20.41 9.91 14.04
N ASP A 19 -20.88 8.66 14.10
CA ASP A 19 -21.28 7.99 15.33
C ASP A 19 -20.11 7.43 16.14
N SER A 20 -18.94 7.26 15.54
CA SER A 20 -17.75 6.78 16.25
C SER A 20 -17.31 7.75 17.36
N ARG A 21 -16.79 7.19 18.45
CA ARG A 21 -16.42 7.88 19.69
C ARG A 21 -14.97 7.63 20.12
N LYS A 22 -14.38 6.51 19.70
CA LYS A 22 -13.06 6.05 20.14
C LYS A 22 -12.13 5.84 18.96
N ASN A 23 -12.48 4.93 18.05
CA ASN A 23 -11.56 4.48 17.01
C ASN A 23 -12.30 4.10 15.71
N ILE A 24 -11.64 4.36 14.59
CA ILE A 24 -12.03 3.87 13.28
C ILE A 24 -10.82 3.16 12.68
N ARG A 25 -11.02 1.94 12.19
CA ARG A 25 -9.96 1.17 11.55
C ARG A 25 -10.33 0.90 10.10
N LEU A 26 -9.45 1.29 9.21
CA LEU A 26 -9.66 1.27 7.77
C LEU A 26 -8.67 0.30 7.15
N CYS A 27 -9.14 -0.67 6.41
CA CYS A 27 -8.30 -1.63 5.70
C CYS A 27 -8.80 -1.68 4.26
N ALA A 28 -8.04 -1.12 3.31
CA ALA A 28 -8.35 -1.20 1.89
C ALA A 28 -7.08 -0.97 1.04
N PRO A 29 -6.88 -1.74 -0.05
CA PRO A 29 -5.75 -1.55 -0.95
C PRO A 29 -5.69 -0.15 -1.54
N TYR A 30 -6.85 0.42 -1.89
CA TYR A 30 -6.95 1.71 -2.55
C TYR A 30 -7.68 2.75 -1.73
N VAL A 31 -7.03 3.92 -1.61
CA VAL A 31 -7.48 5.02 -0.76
C VAL A 31 -7.36 6.34 -1.52
N LYS A 32 -8.48 7.03 -1.64
CA LYS A 32 -8.59 8.32 -2.31
C LYS A 32 -8.73 9.48 -1.33
N GLN A 33 -8.15 10.61 -1.68
CA GLN A 33 -8.10 11.78 -0.80
C GLN A 33 -9.51 12.28 -0.48
N ASP A 34 -10.42 12.26 -1.44
CA ASP A 34 -11.81 12.69 -1.23
C ASP A 34 -12.50 11.91 -0.10
N ILE A 35 -12.30 10.59 -0.04
CA ILE A 35 -12.89 9.74 1.00
C ILE A 35 -12.26 10.06 2.36
N VAL A 36 -10.94 10.18 2.42
CA VAL A 36 -10.23 10.57 3.65
C VAL A 36 -10.67 11.94 4.14
N ASN A 37 -10.72 12.95 3.29
CA ASN A 37 -11.17 14.28 3.68
C ASN A 37 -12.58 14.23 4.29
N ASN A 38 -13.52 13.50 3.67
CA ASN A 38 -14.85 13.34 4.21
C ASN A 38 -14.87 12.59 5.55
N ILE A 39 -14.01 11.57 5.76
CA ILE A 39 -13.86 10.94 7.07
C ILE A 39 -13.46 11.97 8.14
N TYR A 40 -12.45 12.79 7.85
CA TYR A 40 -11.92 13.76 8.81
C TYR A 40 -12.87 14.92 9.09
N VAL A 41 -13.70 15.30 8.11
CA VAL A 41 -14.78 16.29 8.29
C VAL A 41 -15.90 15.76 9.18
N ASN A 42 -16.28 14.48 9.04
CA ASN A 42 -17.44 13.91 9.74
C ASN A 42 -17.10 13.27 11.09
N ARG A 43 -15.85 12.85 11.31
CA ARG A 43 -15.43 12.22 12.57
C ARG A 43 -15.41 13.21 13.72
N ARG A 44 -15.57 12.70 14.94
CA ARG A 44 -15.31 13.49 16.15
C ARG A 44 -13.81 13.71 16.35
N LYS A 45 -13.43 14.88 16.87
CA LYS A 45 -12.03 15.32 17.05
C LYS A 45 -11.13 14.32 17.80
N ASN A 46 -11.68 13.58 18.77
CA ASN A 46 -10.91 12.64 19.60
C ASN A 46 -10.90 11.20 19.05
N VAL A 47 -11.60 10.92 17.95
CA VAL A 47 -11.63 9.60 17.33
C VAL A 47 -10.33 9.38 16.56
N LYS A 48 -9.61 8.31 16.92
CA LYS A 48 -8.36 7.92 16.26
C LYS A 48 -8.61 7.06 15.03
N ILE A 49 -7.72 7.18 14.05
CA ILE A 49 -7.76 6.37 12.83
C ILE A 49 -6.50 5.48 12.74
N ASP A 50 -6.71 4.21 12.47
CA ASP A 50 -5.65 3.30 12.01
C ASP A 50 -5.99 2.84 10.58
N CYS A 51 -5.08 3.04 9.63
CA CYS A 51 -5.29 2.73 8.21
C CYS A 51 -4.26 1.71 7.72
N ILE A 52 -4.71 0.59 7.15
CA ILE A 52 -3.90 -0.39 6.44
C ILE A 52 -4.20 -0.26 4.95
N SER A 53 -3.16 -0.12 4.13
CA SER A 53 -3.31 -0.01 2.68
C SER A 53 -2.13 -0.65 1.93
N ASN A 54 -2.26 -0.77 0.61
CA ASN A 54 -1.13 -1.06 -0.28
C ASN A 54 -0.47 0.27 -0.68
N PHE A 55 0.44 0.74 0.17
CA PHE A 55 1.14 2.02 0.03
C PHE A 55 2.36 1.83 -0.89
N SER A 56 2.19 2.08 -2.19
CA SER A 56 3.20 1.78 -3.21
C SER A 56 3.29 2.87 -4.28
N ILE A 57 4.50 3.14 -4.79
CA ILE A 57 4.71 4.09 -5.89
C ILE A 57 3.83 3.79 -7.11
N PRO A 58 3.70 2.53 -7.59
CA PRO A 58 2.84 2.23 -8.73
C PRO A 58 1.37 2.66 -8.51
N ASN A 59 0.80 2.39 -7.33
CA ASN A 59 -0.58 2.75 -7.02
C ASN A 59 -0.81 4.27 -7.02
N PHE A 60 0.19 5.05 -6.57
CA PHE A 60 0.11 6.51 -6.62
C PHE A 60 0.31 7.05 -8.03
N TYR A 61 1.26 6.47 -8.77
CA TYR A 61 1.57 6.88 -10.12
C TYR A 61 0.38 6.68 -11.07
N LYS A 62 -0.25 5.50 -11.02
CA LYS A 62 -1.47 5.20 -11.79
C LYS A 62 -2.74 5.81 -11.21
N ARG A 63 -2.63 6.52 -10.08
CA ARG A 63 -3.78 7.13 -9.39
C ARG A 63 -4.83 6.11 -8.97
N SER A 64 -4.43 4.88 -8.62
CA SER A 64 -5.30 3.93 -7.91
C SER A 64 -5.52 4.39 -6.46
N SER A 65 -4.48 5.00 -5.87
CA SER A 65 -4.54 5.72 -4.59
C SER A 65 -3.97 7.13 -4.69
N ASP A 66 -4.32 8.01 -3.76
CA ASP A 66 -3.76 9.36 -3.68
C ASP A 66 -2.80 9.45 -2.49
N ILE A 67 -1.58 9.93 -2.71
CA ILE A 67 -0.58 10.04 -1.64
C ILE A 67 -1.00 11.07 -0.58
N GLU A 68 -1.77 12.07 -1.01
CA GLU A 68 -2.35 13.12 -0.19
C GLU A 68 -3.32 12.57 0.86
N ALA A 69 -4.02 11.48 0.56
CA ALA A 69 -4.88 10.80 1.53
C ALA A 69 -4.08 10.37 2.77
N PHE A 70 -2.89 9.81 2.56
CA PHE A 70 -2.00 9.36 3.64
C PHE A 70 -1.30 10.52 4.34
N LYS A 71 -1.01 11.61 3.63
CA LYS A 71 -0.53 12.87 4.25
C LYS A 71 -1.53 13.40 5.25
N THR A 72 -2.81 13.42 4.91
CA THR A 72 -3.87 13.82 5.82
C THR A 72 -3.87 12.93 7.06
N VAL A 73 -3.87 11.60 6.90
CA VAL A 73 -3.90 10.70 8.06
C VAL A 73 -2.71 10.93 8.99
N ILE A 74 -1.50 10.96 8.45
CA ILE A 74 -0.28 11.15 9.25
C ILE A 74 -0.21 12.56 9.87
N GLY A 75 -0.70 13.59 9.17
CA GLY A 75 -0.72 14.96 9.68
C GLY A 75 -1.60 15.16 10.91
N TRP A 76 -2.56 14.26 11.12
CA TRP A 76 -3.40 14.22 12.33
C TRP A 76 -2.87 13.26 13.41
N GLU A 77 -1.64 12.78 13.26
CA GLU A 77 -0.99 11.81 14.16
C GLU A 77 -1.72 10.47 14.27
N ASP A 78 -2.50 10.14 13.24
CA ASP A 78 -3.14 8.84 13.08
C ASP A 78 -2.19 7.85 12.38
N LYS A 79 -2.46 6.55 12.46
CA LYS A 79 -1.51 5.52 12.03
C LYS A 79 -1.80 5.04 10.61
N VAL A 80 -0.72 4.85 9.84
CA VAL A 80 -0.75 4.24 8.51
C VAL A 80 0.18 3.04 8.48
N TYR A 81 -0.30 1.95 7.91
CA TYR A 81 0.40 0.68 7.74
C TYR A 81 0.38 0.29 6.25
N ASN A 82 1.52 -0.18 5.75
CA ASN A 82 1.67 -0.69 4.39
C ASN A 82 1.69 -2.21 4.41
N CYS A 83 0.68 -2.83 3.81
CA CYS A 83 0.63 -4.27 3.54
C CYS A 83 0.51 -4.47 2.02
N GLN A 84 1.61 -4.88 1.38
CA GLN A 84 1.69 -4.99 -0.09
C GLN A 84 0.81 -6.10 -0.68
N ILE A 85 0.50 -7.13 0.11
CA ILE A 85 -0.37 -8.24 -0.32
C ILE A 85 -1.85 -7.96 -0.04
N LEU A 86 -2.18 -6.77 0.47
CA LEU A 86 -3.54 -6.45 0.90
C LEU A 86 -4.51 -6.47 -0.30
N HIS A 87 -5.56 -7.28 -0.20
CA HIS A 87 -6.71 -7.26 -1.11
C HIS A 87 -8.03 -7.03 -0.37
N ALA A 88 -8.09 -7.33 0.93
CA ALA A 88 -9.29 -7.24 1.74
C ALA A 88 -9.76 -5.79 1.92
N LYS A 89 -11.08 -5.59 2.01
CA LYS A 89 -11.66 -4.33 2.45
C LYS A 89 -12.50 -4.55 3.70
N LEU A 90 -12.03 -3.98 4.81
CA LEU A 90 -12.57 -4.16 6.15
C LEU A 90 -12.56 -2.80 6.86
N TYR A 91 -13.71 -2.39 7.38
CA TYR A 91 -13.86 -1.13 8.12
C TYR A 91 -14.46 -1.41 9.50
N ILE A 92 -13.81 -0.99 10.57
CA ILE A 92 -14.23 -1.27 11.96
C ILE A 92 -14.46 0.06 12.67
N PHE A 93 -15.58 0.17 13.38
CA PHE A 93 -15.98 1.38 14.10
C PHE A 93 -16.22 1.06 15.57
N ASP A 94 -15.48 1.72 16.46
CA ASP A 94 -15.60 1.64 17.92
C ASP A 94 -15.56 0.22 18.53
N ASP A 95 -14.97 -0.74 17.82
CA ASP A 95 -15.02 -2.16 18.19
C ASP A 95 -16.46 -2.71 18.31
N LYS A 96 -17.44 -2.05 17.67
CA LYS A 96 -18.87 -2.37 17.73
C LYS A 96 -19.47 -2.75 16.39
N TYR A 97 -18.98 -2.14 15.31
CA TYR A 97 -19.42 -2.41 13.96
C TYR A 97 -18.24 -2.81 13.10
N SER A 98 -18.47 -3.73 12.18
CA SER A 98 -17.54 -4.08 11.12
C SER A 98 -18.26 -4.13 9.79
N ILE A 99 -17.63 -3.63 8.75
CA ILE A 99 -18.06 -3.75 7.36
C ILE A 99 -17.01 -4.60 6.65
N ILE A 100 -17.45 -5.68 6.03
CA ILE A 100 -16.64 -6.45 5.06
C ILE A 100 -17.28 -6.22 3.69
N THR A 101 -16.51 -5.76 2.72
CA THR A 101 -17.05 -5.38 1.40
C THR A 101 -16.03 -5.59 0.29
N SER A 102 -16.50 -5.56 -0.95
CA SER A 102 -15.66 -5.41 -2.14
C SER A 102 -15.24 -3.95 -2.40
N SER A 103 -15.94 -2.96 -1.82
CA SER A 103 -15.67 -1.54 -2.04
C SER A 103 -14.35 -1.09 -1.41
N ASN A 104 -13.45 -0.53 -2.22
CA ASN A 104 -12.30 0.24 -1.73
C ASN A 104 -12.72 1.61 -1.16
N LEU A 105 -11.78 2.34 -0.54
CA LEU A 105 -11.97 3.71 -0.06
C LEU A 105 -11.82 4.71 -1.21
N THR A 106 -12.65 4.57 -2.24
CA THR A 106 -12.65 5.42 -3.44
C THR A 106 -14.05 5.97 -3.74
N PRO A 107 -14.19 7.13 -4.42
CA PRO A 107 -15.49 7.64 -4.83
C PRO A 107 -16.27 6.66 -5.72
N SER A 108 -15.58 5.91 -6.58
CA SER A 108 -16.21 4.89 -7.43
C SER A 108 -16.74 3.72 -6.61
N GLY A 109 -15.96 3.16 -5.70
CA GLY A 109 -16.42 2.08 -4.81
C GLY A 109 -17.62 2.52 -3.96
N PHE A 110 -17.60 3.75 -3.45
CA PHE A 110 -18.66 4.22 -2.55
C PHE A 110 -19.99 4.52 -3.24
N LYS A 111 -19.97 4.92 -4.52
CA LYS A 111 -21.15 5.51 -5.19
C LYS A 111 -21.50 4.92 -6.56
N LYS A 112 -20.54 4.33 -7.28
CA LYS A 112 -20.71 3.98 -8.70
C LYS A 112 -20.62 2.48 -8.98
N ASN A 113 -19.66 1.80 -8.38
CA ASN A 113 -19.42 0.39 -8.63
C ASN A 113 -20.57 -0.45 -8.06
N LEU A 114 -20.84 -1.59 -8.71
CA LEU A 114 -21.69 -2.62 -8.14
C LEU A 114 -20.89 -3.38 -7.06
N GLU A 115 -21.00 -2.91 -5.83
CA GLU A 115 -20.31 -3.48 -4.68
C GLU A 115 -21.26 -4.36 -3.86
N TYR A 116 -20.70 -5.33 -3.15
CA TYR A 116 -21.43 -6.19 -2.23
C TYR A 116 -20.67 -6.29 -0.91
N GLY A 117 -21.39 -6.58 0.17
CA GLY A 117 -20.76 -6.70 1.48
C GLY A 117 -21.75 -7.02 2.58
N VAL A 118 -21.25 -6.94 3.80
CA VAL A 118 -22.03 -7.14 5.02
C VAL A 118 -21.66 -6.11 6.07
N LEU A 119 -22.67 -5.60 6.76
CA LEU A 119 -22.55 -4.91 8.04
C LEU A 119 -22.69 -5.93 9.15
N ILE A 120 -21.79 -5.89 10.13
CA ILE A 120 -21.73 -6.80 11.26
C ILE A 120 -21.78 -5.96 12.53
N ASN A 121 -22.74 -6.26 13.40
CA ASN A 121 -22.81 -5.71 14.77
C ASN A 121 -22.85 -6.81 15.83
N ASP A 122 -22.59 -8.06 15.43
CA ASP A 122 -22.38 -9.18 16.34
C ASP A 122 -21.04 -9.03 17.07
N THR A 123 -21.07 -8.96 18.40
CA THR A 123 -19.87 -8.70 19.21
C THR A 123 -18.77 -9.73 19.01
N TYR A 124 -19.11 -11.01 18.84
CA TYR A 124 -18.11 -12.06 18.63
C TYR A 124 -17.44 -11.90 17.26
N LEU A 125 -18.22 -11.69 16.19
CA LEU A 125 -17.68 -11.50 14.85
C LEU A 125 -16.87 -10.20 14.71
N VAL A 126 -17.31 -9.10 15.34
CA VAL A 126 -16.55 -7.84 15.36
C VAL A 126 -15.23 -7.98 16.12
N ASN A 127 -15.20 -8.74 17.22
CA ASN A 127 -13.93 -9.03 17.90
C ASN A 127 -12.99 -9.87 17.04
N LYS A 128 -13.52 -10.75 16.19
CA LYS A 128 -12.72 -11.53 15.24
C LYS A 128 -12.09 -10.64 14.17
N THR A 129 -12.87 -9.78 13.51
CA THR A 129 -12.34 -8.82 12.52
C THR A 129 -11.32 -7.87 13.14
N LEU A 130 -11.51 -7.46 14.40
CA LEU A 130 -10.53 -6.65 15.14
C LEU A 130 -9.22 -7.41 15.37
N THR A 131 -9.30 -8.69 15.71
CA THR A 131 -8.13 -9.56 15.89
C THR A 131 -7.37 -9.75 14.58
N ASP A 132 -8.09 -9.96 13.48
CA ASP A 132 -7.50 -10.08 12.15
C ASP A 132 -6.81 -8.77 11.74
N PHE A 133 -7.44 -7.61 11.97
CA PHE A 133 -6.84 -6.30 11.69
C PHE A 133 -5.53 -6.09 12.46
N LYS A 134 -5.51 -6.40 13.76
CA LYS A 134 -4.30 -6.29 14.59
C LYS A 134 -3.20 -7.24 14.12
N THR A 135 -3.58 -8.47 13.75
CA THR A 135 -2.65 -9.46 13.20
C THR A 135 -1.97 -8.94 11.93
N ILE A 136 -2.71 -8.25 11.05
CA ILE A 136 -2.13 -7.61 9.86
C ILE A 136 -1.17 -6.48 10.27
N CYS A 137 -1.54 -5.64 11.24
CA CYS A 137 -0.67 -4.58 11.75
C CYS A 137 0.65 -5.10 12.35
N ASP A 138 0.60 -6.24 13.04
CA ASP A 138 1.74 -6.83 13.75
C ASP A 138 2.58 -7.77 12.88
N ASP A 139 2.12 -8.07 11.65
CA ASP A 139 2.88 -8.90 10.71
C ASP A 139 4.22 -8.23 10.35
N LYS A 140 5.30 -9.01 10.35
CA LYS A 140 6.67 -8.55 10.03
C LYS A 140 6.82 -7.95 8.62
N ASN A 141 5.91 -8.25 7.71
CA ASN A 141 5.88 -7.72 6.34
C ASN A 141 5.01 -6.47 6.22
N THR A 142 4.27 -6.11 7.27
CA THR A 142 3.51 -4.86 7.34
C THR A 142 4.39 -3.76 7.91
N GLY A 143 4.62 -2.71 7.12
CA GLY A 143 5.47 -1.59 7.50
C GLY A 143 4.67 -0.39 8.01
N LYS A 144 5.01 0.16 9.18
CA LYS A 144 4.45 1.46 9.61
C LYS A 144 4.98 2.59 8.72
N ILE A 145 4.09 3.46 8.27
CA ILE A 145 4.43 4.62 7.43
C ILE A 145 4.52 5.87 8.30
N ASN A 146 5.56 6.67 8.03
CA ASN A 146 5.82 7.95 8.70
C ASN A 146 5.90 9.08 7.66
N SER A 147 5.94 10.32 8.13
CA SER A 147 6.01 11.51 7.27
C SER A 147 7.23 11.52 6.34
N GLN A 148 8.38 11.01 6.79
CA GLN A 148 9.60 10.94 5.98
C GLN A 148 9.42 10.02 4.76
N LYS A 149 8.79 8.85 4.93
CA LYS A 149 8.47 7.93 3.83
C LYS A 149 7.55 8.59 2.81
N VAL A 150 6.53 9.32 3.27
CA VAL A 150 5.60 10.04 2.38
C VAL A 150 6.32 11.11 1.57
N ILE A 151 7.11 11.98 2.23
CA ILE A 151 7.90 13.03 1.57
C ILE A 151 8.85 12.42 0.54
N HIS A 152 9.45 11.26 0.84
CA HIS A 152 10.33 10.57 -0.09
C HIS A 152 9.58 10.12 -1.35
N ILE A 153 8.44 9.44 -1.21
CA ILE A 153 7.64 9.01 -2.36
C ILE A 153 7.14 10.21 -3.17
N GLU A 154 6.69 11.30 -2.53
CA GLU A 154 6.27 12.52 -3.25
C GLU A 154 7.40 13.09 -4.12
N LYS A 155 8.65 13.06 -3.64
CA LYS A 155 9.81 13.49 -4.44
C LYS A 155 10.04 12.59 -5.65
N ILE A 156 9.85 11.27 -5.50
CA ILE A 156 9.94 10.33 -6.63
C ILE A 156 8.85 10.65 -7.65
N LEU A 157 7.58 10.72 -7.21
CA LEU A 157 6.43 10.95 -8.08
C LEU A 157 6.54 12.27 -8.86
N LYS A 158 7.06 13.34 -8.26
CA LYS A 158 7.28 14.63 -8.94
C LYS A 158 8.30 14.57 -10.09
N ASN A 159 9.20 13.61 -10.06
CA ASN A 159 10.22 13.42 -11.10
C ASN A 159 9.78 12.40 -12.18
N LEU A 160 8.65 11.72 -11.99
CA LEU A 160 8.10 10.82 -13.00
C LEU A 160 7.30 11.64 -14.04
N PRO A 161 7.23 11.16 -15.30
CA PRO A 161 6.40 11.80 -16.30
C PRO A 161 4.93 11.80 -15.86
N ILE A 162 4.13 12.70 -16.41
CA ILE A 162 2.69 12.68 -16.11
C ILE A 162 2.13 11.35 -16.62
N TYR A 163 1.56 10.55 -15.70
CA TYR A 163 0.81 9.36 -16.08
C TYR A 163 -0.34 9.78 -17.00
N LYS A 164 -0.25 9.34 -18.25
CA LYS A 164 -1.34 9.41 -19.23
C LYS A 164 -1.92 8.01 -19.27
N ASP A 165 -3.24 7.89 -19.05
CA ASP A 165 -3.94 6.65 -19.35
C ASP A 165 -3.75 6.38 -20.85
N ILE A 166 -2.75 5.57 -21.18
CA ILE A 166 -2.66 4.98 -22.52
C ILE A 166 -3.89 4.09 -22.61
N ASP A 167 -4.72 4.34 -23.61
CA ASP A 167 -6.01 3.73 -23.87
C ASP A 167 -5.87 2.19 -23.98
N PHE A 168 -5.85 1.49 -22.85
CA PHE A 168 -5.63 0.05 -22.76
C PHE A 168 -6.96 -0.69 -22.69
N LYS A 169 -7.55 -0.93 -23.87
CA LYS A 169 -8.64 -1.90 -24.07
C LYS A 169 -8.27 -3.36 -23.74
N ASN A 170 -7.06 -3.67 -23.26
CA ASN A 170 -6.54 -5.04 -23.17
C ASN A 170 -5.72 -5.39 -21.91
N TYR A 171 -6.14 -4.97 -20.71
CA TYR A 171 -5.46 -5.40 -19.47
C TYR A 171 -6.39 -6.07 -18.44
N ASN A 172 -7.03 -7.17 -18.85
CA ASN A 172 -7.65 -8.14 -17.93
C ASN A 172 -6.67 -9.28 -17.57
N LYS A 173 -5.41 -8.97 -17.22
CA LYS A 173 -4.43 -9.99 -16.80
C LYS A 173 -3.59 -9.68 -15.57
N HIS A 174 -3.81 -8.54 -14.92
CA HIS A 174 -3.19 -8.27 -13.63
C HIS A 174 -4.28 -8.21 -12.57
N THR A 175 -4.15 -9.06 -11.55
CA THR A 175 -5.01 -9.01 -10.35
C THR A 175 -5.05 -7.59 -9.83
N GLU A 176 -6.23 -7.11 -9.44
CA GLU A 176 -6.60 -5.73 -9.09
C GLU A 176 -5.68 -4.98 -8.10
N VAL A 177 -4.55 -5.51 -7.64
CA VAL A 177 -3.71 -4.99 -6.53
C VAL A 177 -2.24 -4.77 -6.90
N ASP A 178 -1.72 -5.43 -7.94
CA ASP A 178 -0.30 -5.33 -8.30
C ASP A 178 -0.11 -4.41 -9.52
N ASP A 179 -0.21 -3.11 -9.30
CA ASP A 179 0.12 -2.14 -10.33
C ASP A 179 1.62 -2.22 -10.67
N ILE A 180 1.92 -2.45 -11.96
CA ILE A 180 3.28 -2.37 -12.51
C ILE A 180 3.57 -0.92 -12.92
N LEU A 181 4.73 -0.41 -12.53
CA LEU A 181 5.23 0.90 -12.93
C LEU A 181 5.87 0.83 -14.33
N ASP A 182 5.23 1.44 -15.33
CA ASP A 182 5.74 1.52 -16.69
C ASP A 182 6.26 2.93 -17.00
N VAL A 183 7.51 3.18 -16.61
CA VAL A 183 8.21 4.45 -16.77
C VAL A 183 9.69 4.20 -17.06
N ASP A 184 10.38 5.20 -17.63
CA ASP A 184 11.84 5.17 -17.76
C ASP A 184 12.49 4.94 -16.38
N ILE A 185 13.14 3.78 -16.25
CA ILE A 185 13.83 3.33 -15.05
C ILE A 185 14.90 4.32 -14.59
N GLU A 186 15.54 5.06 -15.49
CA GLU A 186 16.56 6.05 -15.12
C GLU A 186 15.99 7.15 -14.23
N LEU A 187 14.71 7.48 -14.35
CA LEU A 187 14.04 8.45 -13.47
C LEU A 187 13.91 7.91 -12.03
N ILE A 188 13.60 6.62 -11.89
CA ILE A 188 13.54 5.95 -10.59
C ILE A 188 14.96 5.92 -9.99
N LYS A 189 15.96 5.45 -10.75
CA LYS A 189 17.35 5.33 -10.29
C LYS A 189 17.92 6.64 -9.73
N ARG A 190 17.64 7.78 -10.38
CA ARG A 190 18.10 9.12 -9.96
C ARG A 190 17.53 9.56 -8.61
N SER A 191 16.37 9.03 -8.23
CA SER A 191 15.69 9.37 -6.98
C SER A 191 16.15 8.52 -5.78
N LEU A 192 16.86 7.42 -6.03
CA LEU A 192 17.31 6.48 -5.02
C LEU A 192 18.70 6.86 -4.49
N ASN A 193 18.93 6.64 -3.19
CA ASN A 193 20.27 6.78 -2.62
C ASN A 193 21.22 5.71 -3.19
N SER A 194 22.53 5.87 -2.98
CA SER A 194 23.55 4.99 -3.58
C SER A 194 23.25 3.49 -3.40
N TRP A 195 22.96 3.05 -2.18
CA TRP A 195 22.71 1.64 -1.89
C TRP A 195 21.40 1.12 -2.51
N LYS A 196 20.31 1.89 -2.41
CA LYS A 196 19.02 1.55 -3.03
C LYS A 196 19.15 1.50 -4.55
N ARG A 197 19.86 2.46 -5.14
CA ARG A 197 20.14 2.54 -6.58
C ARG A 197 20.92 1.32 -7.06
N THR A 198 22.02 0.96 -6.39
CA THR A 198 22.80 -0.23 -6.74
C THR A 198 21.97 -1.51 -6.59
N THR A 199 21.18 -1.61 -5.52
CA THR A 199 20.28 -2.77 -5.33
C THR A 199 19.24 -2.85 -6.44
N PHE A 200 18.64 -1.72 -6.80
CA PHE A 200 17.69 -1.63 -7.90
C PHE A 200 18.33 -2.03 -9.24
N GLU A 201 19.52 -1.48 -9.56
CA GLU A 201 20.29 -1.79 -10.77
C GLU A 201 20.58 -3.29 -10.88
N VAL A 202 21.01 -3.93 -9.78
CA VAL A 202 21.26 -5.38 -9.78
C VAL A 202 19.98 -6.18 -9.96
N VAL A 203 18.89 -5.80 -9.28
CA VAL A 203 17.59 -6.47 -9.48
C VAL A 203 17.11 -6.32 -10.92
N ASP A 204 17.30 -5.16 -11.53
CA ASP A 204 16.91 -4.89 -12.91
C ASP A 204 17.65 -5.80 -13.92
N ILE A 205 18.94 -6.12 -13.66
CA ILE A 205 19.74 -7.06 -14.47
C ILE A 205 19.19 -8.49 -14.43
N ILE A 206 18.57 -8.93 -13.32
CA ILE A 206 18.02 -10.29 -13.20
C ILE A 206 16.86 -10.45 -14.19
N GLU A 207 16.97 -11.30 -15.21
CA GLU A 207 15.94 -11.38 -16.27
C GLU A 207 14.56 -11.83 -15.77
N LYS A 208 14.54 -12.64 -14.70
CA LYS A 208 13.29 -13.15 -14.12
C LYS A 208 12.51 -12.01 -13.46
N ASN A 209 11.18 -11.99 -13.69
CA ASN A 209 10.29 -11.08 -12.99
C ASN A 209 10.15 -11.42 -11.49
N GLU A 210 10.25 -12.71 -11.16
CA GLU A 210 10.33 -13.21 -9.79
C GLU A 210 11.74 -13.73 -9.53
N PHE A 211 12.35 -13.32 -8.41
CA PHE A 211 13.73 -13.61 -8.08
C PHE A 211 13.88 -13.93 -6.59
N SER A 212 14.90 -14.71 -6.26
CA SER A 212 15.23 -15.12 -4.89
C SER A 212 16.39 -14.30 -4.30
N LEU A 213 16.60 -14.41 -2.99
CA LEU A 213 17.80 -13.91 -2.32
C LEU A 213 19.08 -14.51 -2.92
N ASP A 214 19.03 -15.75 -3.38
CA ASP A 214 20.21 -16.40 -3.96
C ASP A 214 20.53 -15.81 -5.33
N ASP A 215 19.52 -15.50 -6.16
CA ASP A 215 19.73 -14.85 -7.46
C ASP A 215 20.48 -13.52 -7.32
N ILE A 216 20.18 -12.72 -6.28
CA ILE A 216 20.91 -11.45 -6.04
C ILE A 216 22.29 -11.67 -5.39
N TYR A 217 22.48 -12.72 -4.60
CA TYR A 217 23.79 -13.04 -4.01
C TYR A 217 24.82 -13.48 -5.04
N VAL A 218 24.41 -14.00 -6.19
CA VAL A 218 25.32 -14.21 -7.33
C VAL A 218 26.00 -12.91 -7.75
N CYS A 219 25.34 -11.76 -7.56
CA CYS A 219 25.86 -10.44 -7.89
C CYS A 219 26.57 -9.73 -6.71
N GLU A 220 26.91 -10.44 -5.62
CA GLU A 220 27.56 -9.86 -4.42
C GLU A 220 28.87 -9.12 -4.73
N GLU A 221 29.62 -9.56 -5.74
CA GLU A 221 30.87 -8.92 -6.16
C GLU A 221 30.66 -7.48 -6.65
N ILE A 222 29.53 -7.19 -7.32
CA ILE A 222 29.17 -5.84 -7.77
C ILE A 222 29.03 -4.90 -6.57
N PHE A 223 28.37 -5.36 -5.50
CA PHE A 223 28.24 -4.58 -4.27
C PHE A 223 29.57 -4.42 -3.55
N SER A 224 30.38 -5.48 -3.48
CA SER A 224 31.67 -5.45 -2.79
C SER A 224 32.64 -4.46 -3.46
N LYS A 225 32.67 -4.41 -4.80
CA LYS A 225 33.45 -3.41 -5.56
C LYS A 225 32.96 -1.99 -5.34
N ARG A 226 31.65 -1.77 -5.25
CA ARG A 226 31.06 -0.44 -5.08
C ARG A 226 31.12 0.07 -3.64
N TYR A 227 31.19 -0.84 -2.67
CA TYR A 227 31.21 -0.55 -1.24
C TYR A 227 32.33 -1.33 -0.52
N PRO A 228 33.62 -1.07 -0.86
CA PRO A 228 34.75 -1.88 -0.42
C PRO A 228 34.96 -1.89 1.10
N ASN A 229 34.51 -0.84 1.80
CA ASN A 229 34.66 -0.70 3.25
C ASN A 229 33.51 -1.35 4.04
N ASN A 230 32.54 -2.02 3.39
CA ASN A 230 31.40 -2.64 4.06
C ASN A 230 31.62 -4.14 4.26
N ASN A 231 31.85 -4.55 5.51
CA ASN A 231 32.04 -5.96 5.87
C ASN A 231 30.74 -6.76 6.00
N THR A 232 29.58 -6.16 5.71
CA THR A 232 28.24 -6.73 5.89
C THR A 232 27.39 -6.62 4.62
N ILE A 233 27.97 -6.98 3.47
CA ILE A 233 27.33 -6.84 2.14
C ILE A 233 25.96 -7.54 2.08
N LYS A 234 25.87 -8.84 2.39
CA LYS A 234 24.59 -9.58 2.35
C LYS A 234 23.50 -8.98 3.25
N ALA A 235 23.88 -8.51 4.44
CA ALA A 235 22.94 -7.85 5.35
C ALA A 235 22.48 -6.50 4.78
N SER A 236 23.39 -5.75 4.16
CA SER A 236 23.09 -4.48 3.49
C SER A 236 22.19 -4.69 2.27
N ILE A 237 22.40 -5.75 1.49
CA ILE A 237 21.50 -6.15 0.40
C ILE A 237 20.09 -6.41 0.93
N ARG A 238 19.95 -7.27 1.96
CA ARG A 238 18.63 -7.58 2.57
C ARG A 238 17.92 -6.31 3.05
N ARG A 239 18.63 -5.41 3.73
CA ARG A 239 18.09 -4.13 4.19
C ARG A 239 17.60 -3.27 3.03
N ASN A 240 18.37 -3.18 1.94
CA ASN A 240 17.94 -2.38 0.79
C ASN A 240 16.82 -3.03 -0.02
N LEU A 241 16.72 -4.35 -0.07
CA LEU A 241 15.53 -5.03 -0.60
C LEU A 241 14.28 -4.71 0.23
N GLN A 242 14.39 -4.69 1.56
CA GLN A 242 13.29 -4.26 2.43
C GLN A 242 12.90 -2.80 2.18
N GLU A 243 13.88 -1.92 1.91
CA GLU A 243 13.60 -0.52 1.55
C GLU A 243 12.92 -0.40 0.17
N LEU A 244 13.37 -1.13 -0.85
CA LEU A 244 12.71 -1.17 -2.16
C LEU A 244 11.29 -1.74 -2.07
N ARG A 245 11.08 -2.73 -1.18
CA ARG A 245 9.78 -3.28 -0.84
C ARG A 245 8.90 -2.22 -0.18
N ASP A 246 9.41 -1.52 0.82
CA ASP A 246 8.67 -0.48 1.52
C ASP A 246 8.28 0.70 0.61
N LEU A 247 9.04 0.94 -0.47
CA LEU A 247 8.69 1.88 -1.55
C LEU A 247 7.65 1.33 -2.53
N GLY A 248 7.40 0.02 -2.53
CA GLY A 248 6.51 -0.63 -3.48
C GLY A 248 7.12 -0.84 -4.86
N LEU A 249 8.46 -0.86 -4.98
CA LEU A 249 9.15 -1.18 -6.23
C LEU A 249 9.31 -2.70 -6.41
N ILE A 250 9.45 -3.44 -5.31
CA ILE A 250 9.40 -4.90 -5.31
C ILE A 250 8.35 -5.40 -4.32
N LYS A 251 7.84 -6.61 -4.54
CA LYS A 251 6.93 -7.31 -3.65
C LYS A 251 7.64 -8.48 -3.00
N PHE A 252 7.53 -8.67 -1.70
CA PHE A 252 8.03 -9.87 -1.02
C PHE A 252 6.99 -11.00 -1.09
N LEU A 253 7.36 -12.14 -1.67
CA LEU A 253 6.49 -13.30 -1.86
C LEU A 253 6.63 -14.34 -0.73
N GLY A 254 7.59 -14.17 0.18
CA GLY A 254 7.91 -15.14 1.22
C GLY A 254 9.12 -16.02 0.89
N ASN A 255 9.72 -16.63 1.91
CA ASN A 255 10.85 -17.55 1.79
C ASN A 255 12.04 -17.01 0.98
N GLY A 256 12.32 -15.70 1.08
CA GLY A 256 13.41 -15.07 0.34
C GLY A 256 13.09 -14.77 -1.13
N ASN A 257 11.86 -14.93 -1.57
CA ASN A 257 11.43 -14.63 -2.94
C ASN A 257 10.78 -13.25 -3.05
N TYR A 258 11.00 -12.61 -4.19
CA TYR A 258 10.55 -11.26 -4.50
C TYR A 258 10.02 -11.19 -5.94
N LYS A 259 9.20 -10.18 -6.24
CA LYS A 259 8.70 -9.86 -7.57
C LYS A 259 8.95 -8.40 -7.90
N LYS A 260 9.36 -8.09 -9.14
CA LYS A 260 9.50 -6.72 -9.62
C LYS A 260 8.12 -6.11 -9.87
N LEU A 261 7.96 -4.82 -9.53
CA LEU A 261 6.75 -4.04 -9.79
C LEU A 261 7.01 -2.91 -10.79
N TRP A 262 7.97 -3.09 -11.71
CA TRP A 262 8.24 -2.21 -12.84
C TRP A 262 8.44 -3.01 -14.13
N SER A 263 8.21 -2.39 -15.29
CA SER A 263 8.62 -2.92 -16.60
C SER A 263 10.02 -2.43 -16.94
N SER A 264 10.91 -3.35 -17.29
CA SER A 264 12.17 -2.99 -17.94
C SER A 264 11.88 -2.74 -19.42
N GLN A 265 11.79 -1.47 -19.82
CA GLN A 265 11.84 -1.12 -21.24
C GLN A 265 13.24 -1.46 -21.73
N LYS A 266 13.35 -2.54 -22.53
CA LYS A 266 14.56 -2.83 -23.32
C LYS A 266 14.52 -2.01 -24.60
#